data_AF-A0A127F479-F1
#
_entry.id   AF-A0A127F479-F1
#
_cell.length_a   1.000
_cell.length_b   1.000
_cell.length_c   1.000
_cell.angle_alpha   90.00
_cell.angle_beta   90.00
_cell.angle_gamma   90.00
#
_symmetry.space_group_name_H-M   'P 1'
#
loop_
_entity.id
_entity.type
_entity.pdbx_description
1 polymer ?
#
loop_
_entity_poly.entity_id
_entity_poly.type
_entity_poly.pdbx_seq_one_letter_code
_entity_poly.pdbx_strand_id
1 'polypeptide(L)'
;MAAKAAAATKSSRKPAVVAKLKETATRTVAPKIKTPQTGLSADAIKLASEIEQAFKKSDDAISEEAMQALMSALCRVYAAQIENGRQYTPIPEGQVVSPTGVMVTASGLLKAANLAVFELGMWQSWTGR
;
A
#
# COMPACT_ATOMS: atom_id res chain seq x y z
N MET A 1 -78.37 4.46 6.93
CA MET A 1 -78.64 5.57 7.88
C MET A 1 -77.32 6.16 8.37
N ALA A 2 -77.25 7.49 8.36
CA ALA A 2 -76.38 8.40 9.12
C ALA A 2 -74.84 8.29 9.02
N ALA A 3 -74.28 9.37 8.47
CA ALA A 3 -72.88 9.75 8.50
C ALA A 3 -72.46 10.38 9.84
N LYS A 4 -71.15 10.38 10.12
CA LYS A 4 -70.48 11.58 10.64
C LYS A 4 -68.99 11.59 10.27
N ALA A 5 -68.57 12.73 9.73
CA ALA A 5 -67.23 13.09 9.29
C ALA A 5 -66.59 14.10 10.25
N ALA A 6 -65.25 14.19 10.21
CA ALA A 6 -64.39 15.39 10.33
C ALA A 6 -62.99 14.94 10.83
N ALA A 7 -61.90 15.01 10.04
CA ALA A 7 -61.09 16.20 9.66
C ALA A 7 -60.30 16.76 10.86
N ALA A 8 -59.01 17.16 10.83
CA ALA A 8 -57.98 17.40 9.82
C ALA A 8 -56.60 17.26 10.55
N THR A 9 -55.38 17.26 9.98
CA THR A 9 -54.72 18.19 9.03
C THR A 9 -53.34 17.57 8.68
N LYS A 10 -53.10 17.13 7.43
CA LYS A 10 -52.22 17.72 6.39
C LYS A 10 -50.83 18.27 6.81
N SER A 11 -49.76 17.69 6.24
CA SER A 11 -48.79 18.36 5.33
C SER A 11 -47.78 17.30 4.85
N SER A 12 -47.72 16.86 3.57
CA SER A 12 -47.17 17.55 2.37
C SER A 12 -45.71 18.01 2.60
N ARG A 13 -44.65 17.72 1.83
CA ARG A 13 -44.39 17.36 0.41
C ARG A 13 -43.02 16.65 0.29
N LYS A 14 -42.79 15.98 -0.85
CA LYS A 14 -41.55 15.32 -1.33
C LYS A 14 -40.42 16.33 -1.73
N PRO A 15 -39.37 15.93 -2.49
CA PRO A 15 -37.98 15.66 -2.09
C PRO A 15 -36.97 16.71 -2.64
N ALA A 16 -35.85 16.97 -1.96
CA ALA A 16 -34.61 17.49 -2.57
C ALA A 16 -33.59 17.81 -1.48
N VAL A 17 -32.52 17.01 -1.34
CA VAL A 17 -31.14 17.49 -1.25
C VAL A 17 -30.22 16.35 -1.70
N VAL A 18 -30.15 16.13 -3.02
CA VAL A 18 -28.90 15.69 -3.64
C VAL A 18 -28.17 16.98 -3.97
N ALA A 19 -27.29 17.46 -3.10
CA ALA A 19 -26.19 18.39 -3.40
C ALA A 19 -25.56 18.90 -2.09
N LYS A 20 -24.22 18.83 -2.03
CA LYS A 20 -23.31 19.26 -0.94
C LYS A 20 -23.25 18.21 0.20
N LEU A 21 -22.12 17.60 0.53
CA LEU A 21 -20.74 18.04 0.42
C LEU A 21 -19.86 16.99 -0.27
N LYS A 22 -19.34 17.35 -1.45
CA LYS A 22 -17.99 16.97 -1.85
C LYS A 22 -17.06 17.78 -0.94
N GLU A 23 -16.74 17.25 0.24
CA GLU A 23 -15.65 17.80 1.03
C GLU A 23 -14.41 16.98 0.74
N THR A 24 -13.65 17.56 -0.16
CA THR A 24 -12.26 17.28 -0.51
C THR A 24 -11.49 16.88 0.74
N ALA A 25 -11.21 15.58 0.90
CA ALA A 25 -10.18 15.13 1.82
C ALA A 25 -8.84 15.64 1.26
N THR A 26 -8.49 16.87 1.64
CA THR A 26 -7.17 17.45 1.42
C THR A 26 -6.17 16.49 2.03
N ARG A 27 -5.53 15.70 1.16
CA ARG A 27 -4.37 14.88 1.46
C ARG A 27 -3.31 15.81 2.03
N THR A 28 -3.21 15.85 3.35
CA THR A 28 -2.11 16.50 4.06
C THR A 28 -0.85 15.82 3.57
N VAL A 29 -0.08 16.52 2.74
CA VAL A 29 1.24 16.07 2.29
C VAL A 29 2.10 15.97 3.55
N ALA A 30 2.34 14.74 4.01
CA ALA A 30 3.26 14.47 5.09
C ALA A 30 4.61 15.15 4.78
N PRO A 31 5.27 15.77 5.78
CA PRO A 31 6.51 16.48 5.54
C PRO A 31 7.54 15.51 4.98
N LYS A 32 8.17 15.87 3.85
CA LYS A 32 9.31 15.14 3.28
C LYS A 32 10.44 15.12 4.30
N ILE A 33 10.51 14.03 5.06
CA ILE A 33 11.70 13.71 5.86
C ILE A 33 12.83 13.55 4.86
N LYS A 34 13.77 14.50 4.86
CA LYS A 34 14.98 14.43 4.05
C LYS A 34 15.86 13.33 4.64
N THR A 35 15.72 12.12 4.14
CA THR A 35 16.69 11.05 4.37
C THR A 35 18.06 11.55 3.90
N PRO A 36 19.15 11.35 4.67
CA PRO A 36 20.50 11.62 4.18
C PRO A 36 20.72 10.82 2.89
N GLN A 37 20.76 11.51 1.75
CA GLN A 37 21.04 10.91 0.46
C GLN A 37 22.54 10.61 0.42
N THR A 38 22.90 9.39 0.83
CA THR A 38 24.22 8.84 0.53
C THR A 38 24.32 8.62 -0.99
N GLY A 39 25.53 8.64 -1.56
CA GLY A 39 25.73 8.33 -3.00
C GLY A 39 25.06 7.01 -3.40
N LEU A 40 25.11 6.02 -2.50
CA LEU A 40 24.43 4.73 -2.63
C LEU A 40 22.90 4.84 -2.87
N SER A 41 22.24 5.85 -2.31
CA SER A 41 20.79 6.04 -2.51
C SER A 41 20.47 6.44 -3.95
N ALA A 42 21.32 7.26 -4.58
CA ALA A 42 21.16 7.65 -5.98
C ALA A 42 21.46 6.46 -6.91
N ASP A 43 22.51 5.70 -6.62
CA ASP A 43 22.88 4.50 -7.37
C ASP A 43 21.80 3.42 -7.29
N ALA A 44 21.17 3.21 -6.12
CA ALA A 44 20.09 2.25 -5.96
C ALA A 44 18.85 2.61 -6.79
N ILE A 45 18.48 3.90 -6.85
CA ILE A 45 17.37 4.36 -7.70
C ILE A 45 17.69 4.15 -9.18
N LYS A 46 18.93 4.44 -9.58
CA LYS A 46 19.40 4.20 -10.95
C LYS A 46 19.34 2.72 -11.32
N LEU A 47 19.87 1.84 -10.46
CA LEU A 47 19.87 0.40 -10.66
C LEU A 47 18.43 -0.15 -10.79
N ALA A 48 17.50 0.31 -9.96
CA ALA A 48 16.10 -0.10 -10.06
C ALA A 48 15.50 0.24 -11.43
N SER A 49 15.79 1.43 -11.97
CA SER A 49 15.34 1.81 -13.31
C SER A 49 15.98 0.96 -14.41
N GLU A 50 17.27 0.65 -14.29
CA GLU A 50 17.99 -0.21 -15.24
C GLU A 50 17.42 -1.62 -15.26
N ILE A 51 17.09 -2.19 -14.09
CA ILE A 51 16.44 -3.51 -13.97
C ILE A 51 15.08 -3.50 -14.65
N GLU A 52 14.23 -2.49 -14.40
CA GLU A 52 12.92 -2.39 -15.05
C GLU A 52 13.03 -2.25 -16.57
N GLN A 53 14.03 -1.52 -17.06
CA GLN A 53 14.27 -1.37 -18.50
C GLN A 53 14.79 -2.66 -19.14
N ALA A 54 15.63 -3.41 -18.43
CA ALA A 54 16.12 -4.70 -18.89
C ALA A 54 14.98 -5.73 -18.92
N PHE A 55 14.14 -5.78 -17.87
CA PHE A 55 13.00 -6.69 -17.78
C PHE A 55 11.97 -6.48 -18.89
N LYS A 56 11.74 -5.23 -19.33
CA LYS A 56 10.90 -4.94 -20.50
C LYS A 56 11.38 -5.58 -21.81
N LYS A 57 12.66 -5.96 -21.88
CA LYS A 57 13.27 -6.56 -23.07
C LYS A 57 13.41 -8.07 -22.96
N SER A 58 13.51 -8.62 -21.75
CA SER A 58 13.72 -10.04 -21.50
C SER A 58 13.28 -10.42 -20.09
N ASP A 59 12.58 -11.54 -19.96
CA ASP A 59 12.20 -12.10 -18.65
C ASP A 59 13.41 -12.61 -17.85
N ASP A 60 14.53 -12.90 -18.53
CA ASP A 60 15.81 -13.35 -17.95
C ASP A 60 16.79 -12.19 -17.68
N ALA A 61 16.29 -10.96 -17.61
CA ALA A 61 17.09 -9.75 -17.43
C ALA A 61 17.93 -9.72 -16.14
N ILE A 62 17.55 -10.50 -15.13
CA ILE A 62 18.25 -10.62 -13.86
C ILE A 62 18.41 -12.09 -13.50
N SER A 63 19.62 -12.49 -13.11
CA SER A 63 19.85 -13.87 -12.65
C SER A 63 19.14 -14.13 -11.32
N GLU A 64 18.89 -15.39 -11.03
CA GLU A 64 18.27 -15.80 -9.78
C GLU A 64 19.11 -15.35 -8.57
N GLU A 65 20.44 -15.50 -8.64
CA GLU A 65 21.35 -15.13 -7.57
C GLU A 65 21.33 -13.62 -7.31
N ALA A 66 21.28 -12.80 -8.37
CA ALA A 66 21.18 -11.35 -8.24
C ALA A 66 19.84 -10.94 -7.61
N MET A 67 18.73 -11.57 -8.02
CA MET A 67 17.41 -11.33 -7.42
C MET A 67 17.40 -11.67 -5.92
N GLN A 68 17.92 -12.84 -5.55
CA GLN A 68 18.01 -13.28 -4.15
C GLN A 68 18.86 -12.33 -3.30
N ALA A 69 20.01 -11.89 -3.83
CA ALA A 69 20.90 -10.95 -3.14
C ALA A 69 20.23 -9.60 -2.90
N LEU A 70 19.56 -9.04 -3.92
CA LEU A 70 18.83 -7.77 -3.80
C LEU A 70 17.70 -7.87 -2.80
N MET A 71 16.85 -8.90 -2.90
CA MET A 71 15.72 -9.07 -1.99
C MET A 71 16.19 -9.27 -0.54
N SER A 72 17.24 -10.07 -0.32
CA SER A 72 17.82 -10.25 1.01
C SER A 72 18.31 -8.93 1.62
N ALA A 73 19.04 -8.12 0.84
CA ALA A 73 19.54 -6.82 1.29
C ALA A 73 18.39 -5.84 1.59
N LEU A 74 17.40 -5.75 0.70
CA LEU A 74 16.25 -4.86 0.85
C LEU A 74 15.39 -5.24 2.07
N CYS A 75 15.14 -6.54 2.30
CA CYS A 75 14.42 -7.00 3.49
C CYS A 75 15.15 -6.59 4.79
N ARG A 76 16.47 -6.79 4.86
CA ARG A 76 17.29 -6.40 6.03
C ARG A 76 17.26 -4.89 6.27
N VAL A 77 17.48 -4.11 5.22
CA VAL A 77 17.55 -2.64 5.31
C VAL A 77 16.18 -2.03 5.63
N TYR A 78 15.11 -2.56 5.04
CA TYR A 78 13.75 -2.11 5.33
C TYR A 78 13.35 -2.44 6.77
N ALA A 79 13.53 -3.70 7.22
CA ALA A 79 13.22 -4.11 8.58
C ALA A 79 13.94 -3.23 9.62
N ALA A 80 15.26 -3.03 9.46
CA ALA A 80 16.04 -2.18 10.35
C ALA A 80 15.55 -0.72 10.36
N GLN A 81 15.12 -0.18 9.21
CA GLN A 81 14.58 1.18 9.14
C GLN A 81 13.25 1.33 9.88
N ILE A 82 12.36 0.34 9.75
CA ILE A 82 11.07 0.33 10.45
C ILE A 82 11.27 0.12 11.96
N GLU A 83 12.21 -0.72 12.37
CA GLU A 83 12.62 -0.88 13.78
C GLU A 83 13.18 0.42 14.37
N ASN A 84 13.92 1.19 13.57
CA ASN A 84 14.41 2.53 13.92
C ASN A 84 13.32 3.62 13.87
N GLY A 85 12.05 3.26 13.69
CA GLY A 85 10.91 4.17 13.76
C GLY A 85 10.60 4.93 12.47
N ARG A 86 11.19 4.56 11.32
CA ARG A 86 10.75 5.13 10.04
C ARG A 86 9.34 4.62 9.69
N GLN A 87 8.56 5.48 9.07
CA GLN A 87 7.19 5.19 8.66
C GLN A 87 7.05 5.41 7.15
N TYR A 88 7.24 4.34 6.39
CA TYR A 88 6.99 4.29 4.95
C TYR A 88 6.76 2.85 4.51
N THR A 89 6.07 2.64 3.40
CA THR A 89 5.84 1.31 2.82
C THR A 89 7.01 0.89 1.93
N PRO A 90 7.29 -0.42 1.75
CA PRO A 90 8.39 -0.88 0.89
C PRO A 90 8.22 -0.44 -0.57
N ILE A 91 6.97 -0.28 -1.02
CA ILE A 91 6.59 0.18 -2.35
C ILE A 91 5.83 1.52 -2.18
N PRO A 92 6.23 2.60 -2.88
CA PRO A 92 5.53 3.88 -2.85
C PRO A 92 4.05 3.77 -3.25
N GLU A 93 3.20 4.54 -2.58
CA GLU A 93 1.78 4.65 -2.94
C GLU A 93 1.62 5.11 -4.40
N GLY A 94 0.78 4.39 -5.16
CA GLY A 94 0.49 4.71 -6.56
C GLY A 94 1.52 4.20 -7.57
N GLN A 95 2.57 3.48 -7.15
CA GLN A 95 3.45 2.79 -8.08
C GLN A 95 2.77 1.55 -8.66
N VAL A 96 3.03 1.26 -9.94
CA VAL A 96 2.36 0.21 -10.72
C VAL A 96 3.06 -1.14 -10.51
N VAL A 97 2.98 -1.70 -9.31
CA VAL A 97 3.21 -3.14 -9.10
C VAL A 97 1.84 -3.80 -9.10
N SER A 98 1.65 -4.83 -9.92
CA SER A 98 0.36 -5.53 -9.94
C SER A 98 0.10 -6.19 -8.59
N PRO A 99 -1.15 -6.17 -8.06
CA PRO A 99 -1.46 -6.83 -6.80
C PRO A 99 -1.04 -8.31 -6.78
N THR A 100 -1.21 -9.00 -7.90
CA THR A 100 -0.74 -10.38 -8.08
C THR A 100 0.77 -10.51 -7.93
N GLY A 101 1.54 -9.59 -8.53
CA GLY A 101 3.00 -9.55 -8.38
C GLY A 101 3.41 -9.42 -6.91
N VAL A 102 2.77 -8.49 -6.18
CA VAL A 102 3.01 -8.34 -4.73
C VAL A 102 2.72 -9.64 -3.97
N MET A 103 1.60 -10.31 -4.26
CA MET A 103 1.22 -11.56 -3.60
C MET A 103 2.20 -12.70 -3.90
N VAL A 104 2.66 -12.84 -5.15
CA VAL A 104 3.65 -13.85 -5.56
C VAL A 104 4.98 -13.60 -4.85
N THR A 105 5.48 -12.36 -4.87
CA THR A 105 6.74 -12.00 -4.19
C THR A 105 6.65 -12.21 -2.69
N ALA A 106 5.57 -11.76 -2.04
CA ALA A 106 5.38 -11.96 -0.59
C ALA A 106 5.33 -13.45 -0.23
N SER A 107 4.64 -14.27 -1.02
CA SER A 107 4.58 -15.72 -0.81
C SER A 107 5.96 -16.38 -0.95
N GLY A 108 6.74 -15.95 -1.95
CA GLY A 108 8.12 -16.42 -2.14
C GLY A 108 9.03 -16.05 -0.96
N LEU A 109 8.92 -14.83 -0.43
CA LEU A 109 9.67 -14.39 0.76
C LEU A 109 9.32 -15.21 2.00
N LEU A 110 8.03 -15.44 2.26
CA LEU A 110 7.58 -16.26 3.38
C LEU A 110 8.11 -17.69 3.28
N LYS A 111 8.01 -18.30 2.10
CA LYS A 111 8.58 -19.63 1.83
C LYS A 111 10.09 -19.67 2.06
N ALA A 112 10.83 -18.66 1.59
CA ALA A 112 12.28 -18.57 1.76
C ALA A 112 12.69 -18.42 3.24
N ALA A 113 11.85 -17.79 4.07
CA ALA A 113 12.05 -17.66 5.51
C ALA A 113 11.53 -18.86 6.31
N ASN A 114 10.98 -19.89 5.65
CA ASN A 114 10.27 -21.00 6.29
C ASN A 114 9.15 -20.53 7.25
N LEU A 115 8.42 -19.50 6.85
CA LEU A 115 7.30 -18.94 7.59
C LEU A 115 5.98 -19.27 6.90
N ALA A 116 4.96 -19.60 7.69
CA ALA A 116 3.61 -19.71 7.16
C ALA A 116 2.86 -18.38 7.26
N VAL A 117 1.93 -18.13 6.32
CA VAL A 117 1.13 -16.89 6.27
C VAL A 117 0.38 -16.62 7.58
N PHE A 118 -0.08 -17.67 8.27
CA PHE A 118 -0.78 -17.55 9.55
C PHE A 118 0.14 -17.12 10.71
N GLU A 119 1.43 -17.43 10.65
CA GLU A 119 2.42 -17.02 11.67
C GLU A 119 2.70 -15.52 11.57
N LEU A 120 2.69 -14.97 10.35
CA LEU A 120 2.82 -13.53 10.14
C LEU A 120 1.67 -12.77 10.80
N GLY A 121 0.42 -13.22 10.59
CA GLY A 121 -0.75 -12.59 11.22
C GLY A 121 -0.69 -12.62 12.75
N MET A 122 -0.16 -13.70 13.33
CA MET A 122 0.07 -13.81 14.77
C MET A 122 1.14 -12.82 15.26
N TRP A 123 2.27 -12.72 14.56
CA TRP A 123 3.35 -11.78 14.91
C TRP A 123 2.93 -10.31 14.83
N GLN A 124 2.14 -9.93 13.81
CA GLN A 124 1.60 -8.57 13.70
C GLN A 124 0.65 -8.25 14.87
N SER A 125 -0.17 -9.22 15.29
CA SER A 125 -1.05 -9.06 16.46
C SER A 125 -0.29 -8.80 17.77
N TRP A 126 0.93 -9.34 17.89
CA TRP A 126 1.77 -9.16 19.08
C TRP A 126 2.63 -7.89 19.04
N THR A 127 2.99 -7.41 17.85
CA THR A 127 3.85 -6.22 17.71
C THR A 127 3.07 -4.92 17.58
N GLY A 128 1.73 -4.97 17.50
CA GLY A 128 0.87 -3.80 17.41
C GLY A 128 1.09 -2.97 16.14
N ARG A 129 1.61 -3.61 15.08
CA ARG A 129 1.89 -3.02 13.76
C ARG A 129 1.00 -3.64 12.68
#